data_AF-A0A972GJN6-F1
#
_entry.id   AF-A0A972GJN6-F1
#
_cell.length_a   1.000
_cell.length_b   1.000
_cell.length_c   1.000
_cell.angle_alpha   90.00
_cell.angle_beta   90.00
_cell.angle_gamma   90.00
#
_symmetry.space_group_name_H-M   'P 1'
#
loop_
_entity.id
_entity.type
_entity.pdbx_description
1 polymer ?
#
loop_
_entity_poly.entity_id
_entity_poly.type
_entity_poly.pdbx_seq_one_letter_code
_entity_poly.pdbx_strand_id
1 'polypeptide(L)'
;MQRNLTILIYVGIISIIIGYTLTTQTHASTTLDEQLQAAIETHALTPHTKPTTDPAKVQLGRLLFYDKILSGNRDISCATCHRSGSLGTGDGLPVSIGTSGTGGRACIGTQQRTYPT
;
A
#
# COMPACT_ATOMS: atom_id res chain seq x y z
N MET A 1 -48.62 -8.52 43.04
CA MET A 1 -48.67 -7.63 41.86
C MET A 1 -47.33 -6.93 41.57
N GLN A 2 -46.58 -6.49 42.59
CA GLN A 2 -45.31 -5.76 42.41
C GLN A 2 -44.15 -6.56 41.79
N ARG A 3 -44.04 -7.87 42.08
CA ARG A 3 -42.95 -8.73 41.55
C ARG A 3 -42.94 -8.84 40.01
N ASN A 4 -44.12 -8.86 39.39
CA ASN A 4 -44.24 -8.96 37.93
C ASN A 4 -43.90 -7.62 37.26
N LEU A 5 -44.17 -6.50 37.92
CA LEU A 5 -43.82 -5.16 37.46
C LEU A 5 -42.29 -4.94 37.47
N THR A 6 -41.61 -5.41 38.53
CA THR A 6 -40.15 -5.33 38.61
C THR A 6 -39.45 -6.13 37.52
N ILE A 7 -39.97 -7.32 37.18
CA ILE A 7 -39.43 -8.17 36.10
C ILE A 7 -39.57 -7.47 34.74
N LEU A 8 -40.72 -6.87 34.44
CA LEU A 8 -40.94 -6.17 33.17
C LEU A 8 -40.02 -4.95 32.99
N ILE A 9 -39.80 -4.19 34.06
CA ILE A 9 -38.87 -3.06 34.05
C ILE A 9 -37.43 -3.53 33.81
N TYR A 10 -37.00 -4.59 34.49
CA TYR A 10 -35.65 -5.15 34.31
C TYR A 10 -35.43 -5.67 32.89
N VAL A 11 -36.39 -6.42 32.33
CA VAL A 11 -36.30 -6.94 30.96
C VAL A 11 -36.24 -5.79 29.95
N GLY A 12 -37.06 -4.75 30.10
CA GLY A 12 -37.04 -3.58 29.22
C GLY A 12 -35.72 -2.80 29.27
N ILE A 13 -35.17 -2.57 30.47
CA ILE A 13 -33.87 -1.91 30.64
C ILE A 13 -32.76 -2.75 30.00
N ILE A 14 -32.76 -4.08 30.20
CA ILE A 14 -31.80 -4.99 29.60
C ILE A 14 -31.89 -4.95 28.07
N SER A 15 -33.10 -4.97 27.49
CA SER A 15 -33.28 -4.86 26.03
C SER A 15 -32.78 -3.53 25.46
N ILE A 16 -32.98 -2.41 26.17
CA ILE A 16 -32.49 -1.08 25.76
C ILE A 16 -30.96 -1.00 25.84
N ILE A 17 -30.36 -1.52 26.92
CA ILE A 17 -28.90 -1.55 27.09
C ILE A 17 -28.27 -2.43 26.00
N ILE A 18 -28.81 -3.62 25.76
CA ILE A 18 -28.34 -4.52 24.70
C ILE A 18 -28.46 -3.81 23.34
N GLY A 19 -29.62 -3.24 23.01
CA GLY A 19 -29.81 -2.48 21.75
C GLY A 19 -28.81 -1.32 21.59
N TYR A 20 -28.55 -0.56 22.64
CA TYR A 20 -27.59 0.54 22.62
C TYR A 20 -26.15 0.07 22.37
N THR A 21 -25.72 -1.01 23.05
CA THR A 21 -24.38 -1.60 22.84
C THR A 21 -24.19 -2.14 21.43
N LEU A 22 -25.21 -2.80 20.85
CA LEU A 22 -25.16 -3.29 19.46
C LEU A 22 -25.06 -2.13 18.45
N THR A 23 -25.68 -0.98 18.74
CA THR A 23 -25.64 0.19 17.83
C THR A 23 -24.27 0.87 17.82
N THR A 24 -23.47 0.72 18.88
CA THR A 24 -22.10 1.28 18.96
C THR A 24 -21.02 0.37 18.40
N GLN A 25 -21.36 -0.85 17.99
CA GLN A 25 -20.42 -1.80 17.43
C GLN A 25 -20.54 -1.79 15.90
N THR A 26 -19.48 -1.36 15.21
CA THR A 26 -19.00 -1.82 13.88
C THR A 26 -18.36 -0.71 13.04
N HIS A 27 -17.50 0.16 13.58
CA HIS A 27 -16.46 0.80 12.76
C HIS A 27 -15.17 0.98 13.59
N ALA A 28 -14.75 -0.07 14.30
CA ALA A 28 -13.38 -0.14 14.78
C ALA A 28 -12.50 -0.47 13.58
N SER A 29 -11.50 0.35 13.30
CA SER A 29 -10.55 0.22 12.21
C SER A 29 -10.10 -1.22 12.02
N THR A 30 -10.55 -1.86 10.94
CA THR A 30 -10.00 -3.14 10.50
C THR A 30 -8.50 -2.95 10.30
N THR A 31 -7.70 -3.83 10.90
CA THR A 31 -6.24 -3.79 10.73
C THR A 31 -5.90 -3.88 9.24
N LEU A 32 -4.76 -3.33 8.80
CA LEU A 32 -4.35 -3.42 7.40
C LEU A 32 -4.35 -4.88 6.91
N ASP A 33 -3.97 -5.81 7.79
CA ASP A 33 -3.95 -7.24 7.52
C ASP A 33 -5.35 -7.82 7.33
N GLU A 34 -6.34 -7.36 8.08
CA GLU A 34 -7.75 -7.77 7.93
C GLU A 34 -8.34 -7.24 6.61
N GLN A 35 -8.03 -6.00 6.24
CA GLN A 35 -8.43 -5.43 4.94
C GLN A 35 -7.75 -6.18 3.78
N LEU A 36 -6.46 -6.51 3.92
CA LEU A 36 -5.72 -7.27 2.94
C LEU A 36 -6.32 -8.68 2.77
N GLN A 37 -6.62 -9.36 3.86
CA GLN A 37 -7.19 -10.71 3.84
C GLN A 37 -8.58 -10.71 3.18
N ALA A 38 -9.43 -9.75 3.53
CA ALA A 38 -10.74 -9.59 2.88
C ALA A 38 -10.61 -9.33 1.36
N ALA A 39 -9.64 -8.52 0.93
CA ALA A 39 -9.38 -8.26 -0.48
C ALA A 39 -8.87 -9.51 -1.22
N ILE A 40 -7.99 -10.31 -0.59
CA ILE A 40 -7.51 -11.58 -1.15
C ILE A 40 -8.67 -12.53 -1.40
N GLU A 41 -9.57 -12.68 -0.43
CA GLU A 41 -10.72 -13.58 -0.54
C GLU A 41 -11.75 -13.09 -1.56
N THR A 42 -12.11 -11.80 -1.51
CA THR A 42 -13.11 -11.19 -2.40
C THR A 42 -12.72 -11.30 -3.87
N HIS A 43 -11.43 -11.15 -4.16
CA HIS A 43 -10.91 -11.19 -5.53
C HIS A 43 -10.27 -12.52 -5.91
N ALA A 44 -10.34 -13.54 -5.03
CA ALA A 44 -9.68 -14.83 -5.19
C ALA A 44 -8.21 -14.69 -5.63
N LEU A 45 -7.49 -13.72 -5.03
CA LEU A 45 -6.10 -13.44 -5.39
C LEU A 45 -5.24 -14.64 -4.99
N THR A 46 -4.43 -15.10 -5.93
CA THR A 46 -3.44 -16.14 -5.66
C THR A 46 -2.03 -15.56 -5.82
N PRO A 47 -1.07 -15.98 -4.98
CA PRO A 47 0.31 -15.55 -5.16
C PRO A 47 0.83 -16.00 -6.52
N HIS A 48 1.45 -15.07 -7.25
CA HIS A 48 2.14 -15.44 -8.47
C HIS A 48 3.38 -16.26 -8.12
N THR A 49 3.62 -17.36 -8.83
CA THR A 49 4.83 -18.16 -8.65
C THR A 49 6.06 -17.33 -9.04
N LYS A 50 7.10 -17.40 -8.22
CA LYS A 50 8.38 -16.75 -8.54
C LYS A 50 8.99 -17.47 -9.74
N PRO A 51 9.38 -16.76 -10.82
CA PRO A 51 9.98 -17.40 -11.97
C PRO A 51 11.35 -17.97 -11.61
N THR A 52 11.64 -19.17 -12.11
CA THR A 52 13.01 -19.69 -12.12
C THR A 52 13.83 -18.85 -13.09
N THR A 53 14.86 -18.18 -12.57
CA THR A 53 15.72 -17.30 -13.37
C THR A 53 17.13 -17.86 -13.38
N ASP A 54 17.76 -17.87 -14.56
CA ASP A 54 19.17 -18.25 -14.71
C ASP A 54 20.06 -17.33 -13.86
N PRO A 55 20.91 -17.88 -12.95
CA PRO A 55 21.83 -17.09 -12.14
C PRO A 55 22.73 -16.15 -12.96
N ALA A 56 23.14 -16.55 -14.17
CA ALA A 56 23.96 -15.71 -15.03
C ALA A 56 23.19 -14.47 -15.50
N LYS A 57 21.90 -14.60 -15.81
CA LYS A 57 21.03 -13.47 -16.17
C LYS A 57 20.78 -12.56 -14.97
N VAL A 58 20.61 -13.12 -13.78
CA VAL A 58 20.47 -12.33 -12.54
C VAL A 58 21.72 -11.50 -12.30
N GLN A 59 22.91 -12.09 -12.45
CA GLN A 59 24.17 -11.38 -12.29
C GLN A 59 24.36 -10.28 -13.34
N LEU A 60 24.05 -10.56 -14.61
CA LEU A 60 24.09 -9.56 -15.68
C LEU A 60 23.12 -8.40 -15.39
N GLY A 61 21.88 -8.71 -15.02
CA GLY A 61 20.87 -7.70 -14.67
C GLY A 61 21.32 -6.83 -13.51
N ARG A 62 21.96 -7.42 -12.48
CA ARG A 62 22.55 -6.68 -11.37
C ARG A 62 23.62 -5.70 -11.86
N LEU A 63 24.51 -6.09 -12.77
CA LEU A 63 25.52 -5.18 -13.31
C LEU A 63 24.88 -4.02 -14.08
N LEU A 64 23.93 -4.34 -14.97
CA LEU A 64 23.22 -3.36 -15.78
C LEU A 64 22.40 -2.36 -14.93
N PHE A 65 21.85 -2.80 -13.80
CA PHE A 65 21.05 -1.94 -12.91
C PHE A 65 21.83 -0.72 -12.39
N TYR A 66 23.15 -0.88 -12.20
CA TYR A 66 24.04 0.19 -11.75
C TYR A 66 24.80 0.88 -12.89
N ASP A 67 24.65 0.38 -14.12
CA ASP A 67 25.42 0.88 -15.27
C ASP A 67 24.70 2.05 -15.93
N LYS A 68 25.41 3.16 -16.07
CA LYS A 68 24.91 4.37 -16.72
C LYS A 68 24.94 4.27 -18.24
N ILE A 69 25.65 3.29 -18.82
CA ILE A 69 25.77 3.11 -20.27
C ILE A 69 24.40 2.96 -20.95
N LEU A 70 23.39 2.52 -20.21
CA LEU A 70 22.02 2.37 -20.67
C LEU A 70 21.26 3.71 -20.80
N SER A 71 21.74 4.78 -20.16
CA SER A 71 21.24 6.13 -20.42
C SER A 71 21.99 6.73 -21.62
N GLY A 72 21.26 7.29 -22.60
CA GLY A 72 21.88 7.76 -23.84
C GLY A 72 23.00 8.78 -23.64
N ASN A 73 22.85 9.68 -22.65
CA ASN A 73 23.84 10.66 -22.23
C ASN A 73 24.77 10.17 -21.10
N ARG A 74 24.61 8.92 -20.65
CA ARG A 74 25.47 8.21 -19.68
C ARG A 74 25.57 8.86 -18.28
N ASP A 75 24.54 9.57 -17.84
CA ASP A 75 24.53 10.25 -16.54
C ASP A 75 23.73 9.52 -15.45
N ILE A 76 22.81 8.62 -15.82
CA ILE A 76 21.85 7.95 -14.91
C ILE A 76 21.81 6.43 -15.17
N SER A 77 21.56 5.68 -14.09
CA SER A 77 21.27 4.23 -14.12
C SER A 77 19.94 3.96 -13.41
N CYS A 78 19.44 2.73 -13.42
CA CYS A 78 18.26 2.35 -12.64
C CYS A 78 18.47 2.66 -11.14
N ALA A 79 19.68 2.40 -10.63
CA ALA A 79 20.06 2.64 -9.24
C ALA A 79 20.07 4.12 -8.83
N THR A 80 20.05 5.06 -9.77
CA THR A 80 19.99 6.49 -9.45
C THR A 80 18.67 6.83 -8.73
N CYS A 81 17.55 6.32 -9.25
CA CYS A 81 16.23 6.53 -8.65
C CYS A 81 15.83 5.36 -7.75
N HIS A 82 16.19 4.12 -8.13
CA HIS A 82 15.89 2.92 -7.35
C HIS A 82 17.03 2.53 -6.41
N ARG A 83 17.25 3.32 -5.36
CA ARG A 83 18.37 3.13 -4.44
C ARG A 83 18.13 1.96 -3.51
N SER A 84 19.02 0.97 -3.54
CA SER A 84 19.02 -0.12 -2.57
C SER A 84 19.39 0.41 -1.18
N GLY A 85 18.65 0.00 -0.14
CA GLY A 85 18.93 0.37 1.25
C GLY A 85 17.76 1.10 1.93
N SER A 86 18.06 2.18 2.64
CA SER A 86 17.16 2.86 3.59
C SER A 86 15.90 3.48 2.97
N LEU A 87 15.85 3.63 1.64
CA LEU A 87 14.72 4.22 0.91
C LEU A 87 13.85 3.17 0.21
N GLY A 88 14.04 1.87 0.49
CA GLY A 88 13.15 0.82 -0.01
C GLY A 88 13.04 0.77 -1.53
N THR A 89 14.13 1.04 -2.26
CA THR A 89 14.18 1.17 -3.72
C THR A 89 13.58 2.45 -4.30
N GLY A 90 13.40 3.51 -3.51
CA GLY A 90 13.08 4.87 -3.98
C GLY A 90 14.23 5.87 -3.83
N ASP A 91 14.01 7.10 -4.30
CA ASP A 91 14.94 8.24 -4.19
C ASP A 91 14.52 9.30 -3.17
N GLY A 92 13.35 9.13 -2.54
CA GLY A 92 12.81 10.05 -1.55
C GLY A 92 12.23 11.34 -2.13
N LEU A 93 12.08 11.43 -3.45
CA LEU A 93 11.46 12.57 -4.12
C LEU A 93 10.00 12.26 -4.46
N PRO A 94 9.11 13.28 -4.49
CA PRO A 94 7.76 13.11 -5.00
C PRO A 94 7.73 12.68 -6.48
N VAL A 95 8.72 13.12 -7.25
CA VAL A 95 8.96 12.76 -8.66
C VAL A 95 10.47 12.73 -8.88
N SER A 96 10.96 11.64 -9.48
CA SER A 96 12.39 11.49 -9.81
C SER A 96 12.85 12.47 -10.89
N ILE A 97 14.11 12.89 -10.78
CA ILE A 97 14.80 13.69 -11.80
C ILE A 97 15.49 12.72 -12.77
N GLY A 98 15.15 12.83 -14.05
CA GLY A 98 15.69 11.99 -15.12
C GLY A 98 16.97 12.56 -15.74
N THR A 99 17.30 12.05 -16.93
CA THR A 99 18.56 12.35 -17.62
C THR A 99 18.68 13.85 -17.94
N SER A 100 19.92 14.35 -17.94
CA SER A 100 20.26 15.77 -18.15
C SER A 100 19.62 16.70 -17.11
N GLY A 101 19.29 16.19 -15.93
CA GLY A 101 18.55 16.94 -14.91
C GLY A 101 17.09 17.21 -15.29
N THR A 102 16.57 16.53 -16.32
CA THR A 102 15.19 16.68 -16.77
C THR A 102 14.35 15.51 -16.26
N GLY A 103 13.35 15.82 -15.45
CA GLY A 103 12.42 14.83 -14.91
C GLY A 103 11.27 15.56 -14.23
N GLY A 104 10.05 15.16 -14.56
CA GLY A 104 8.87 15.91 -14.15
C GLY A 104 7.56 15.26 -14.60
N ARG A 105 7.54 13.94 -14.72
CA ARG A 105 6.29 13.23 -14.97
C ARG A 105 6.08 12.21 -13.86
N ALA A 106 5.20 12.58 -12.93
CA ALA A 106 4.69 11.69 -11.91
C ALA A 106 4.10 10.43 -12.58
N CYS A 107 4.54 9.26 -12.13
CA CYS A 107 3.91 8.02 -12.54
C CYS A 107 2.72 7.74 -11.62
N ILE A 108 1.57 7.47 -12.25
CA ILE A 108 0.26 7.05 -11.72
C ILE A 108 -0.65 8.18 -11.19
N GLY A 109 -1.71 8.43 -11.97
CA GLY A 109 -3.01 8.92 -11.51
C GLY A 109 -3.06 10.37 -11.00
N THR A 110 -3.77 11.21 -11.75
CA THR A 110 -4.17 12.60 -11.42
C THR A 110 -3.16 13.70 -11.78
N GLN A 111 -3.49 14.37 -12.90
CA GLN A 111 -3.15 15.74 -13.34
C GLN A 111 -1.70 16.25 -13.22
N GLN A 112 -1.18 16.70 -14.37
CA GLN A 112 0.08 17.40 -14.55
C GLN A 112 0.22 18.58 -13.57
N ARG A 113 0.94 18.40 -12.46
CA ARG A 113 1.57 19.54 -11.77
C ARG A 113 2.89 19.85 -12.46
N THR A 114 2.86 20.80 -13.38
CA THR A 114 4.07 21.50 -13.82
C THR A 114 4.60 22.32 -12.65
N TYR A 115 5.80 22.01 -12.17
CA TYR A 115 6.52 22.91 -11.25
C TYR A 115 7.03 24.10 -12.09
N PRO A 116 6.76 25.36 -11.71
CA PRO A 116 7.39 26.50 -12.35
C PRO A 116 8.86 26.55 -11.97
N THR A 117 9.69 26.93 -12.94
CA THR A 117 11.10 27.30 -12.75
C THR A 117 11.26 28.49 -11.83
#